data_AF-X0PJ05-F1
#
_entry.id   AF-X0PJ05-F1
#
_cell.length_a   1.000
_cell.length_b   1.000
_cell.length_c   1.000
_cell.angle_alpha   90.00
_cell.angle_beta   90.00
_cell.angle_gamma   90.00
#
_symmetry.space_group_name_H-M   'P 1'
#
loop_
_entity.id
_entity.type
_entity.pdbx_description
1 polymer ?
#
loop_
_entity_poly.entity_id
_entity_poly.type
_entity_poly.pdbx_seq_one_letter_code
_entity_poly.pdbx_strand_id
1 'polypeptide(L)'
;MPLAKKAIREGVAQKGLYVYVGPSGQIKMYGHLPAHPKKSPEILVKFPNAYIGEFQEAAELHKILVLLKQRYHVTSFNAIGHSMGAYALVTQSERDGNSRQIPRVNKLVLIAGPYDGILDRGKWDQPTSGKLSRLWMIIQIKIDC
;
A
#
# COMPACT_ATOMS: atom_id res chain seq x y z
N MET A 1 3.82 -11.89 5.95
CA MET A 1 4.41 -10.55 5.78
C MET A 1 5.14 -10.17 7.06
N PRO A 2 6.47 -9.99 7.03
CA PRO A 2 7.28 -9.87 8.24
C PRO A 2 7.32 -8.46 8.87
N LEU A 3 7.25 -7.37 8.09
CA LEU A 3 7.41 -5.98 8.58
C LEU A 3 6.26 -5.52 9.49
N ALA A 4 5.03 -5.38 8.96
CA ALA A 4 3.85 -5.04 9.75
C ALA A 4 3.65 -5.99 10.95
N LYS A 5 3.83 -7.30 10.74
CA LYS A 5 3.71 -8.30 11.81
C LYS A 5 4.77 -8.13 12.91
N LYS A 6 5.97 -7.65 12.58
CA LYS A 6 7.00 -7.36 13.59
C LYS A 6 6.63 -6.09 14.35
N ALA A 7 6.29 -5.01 13.65
CA ALA A 7 5.88 -3.74 14.27
C ALA A 7 4.69 -3.89 15.24
N ILE A 8 3.68 -4.69 14.87
CA ILE A 8 2.54 -4.99 15.73
C ILE A 8 2.96 -5.84 16.95
N ARG A 9 3.84 -6.84 16.76
CA ARG A 9 4.31 -7.70 17.87
C ARG A 9 5.19 -6.96 18.87
N GLU A 10 6.04 -6.05 18.41
CA GLU A 10 6.85 -5.18 19.27
C GLU A 10 6.02 -4.07 19.93
N GLY A 11 4.73 -3.96 19.60
CA GLY A 11 3.84 -2.97 20.18
C GLY A 11 4.14 -1.54 19.74
N VAL A 12 4.89 -1.31 18.66
CA VAL A 12 5.10 0.03 18.08
C VAL A 12 3.98 0.44 17.13
N ALA A 13 3.19 -0.54 16.66
CA ALA A 13 2.00 -0.35 15.84
C ALA A 13 0.84 -1.22 16.37
N GLN A 14 -0.36 -0.98 15.87
CA GLN A 14 -1.49 -1.87 16.09
C GLN A 14 -2.13 -2.30 14.77
N LYS A 15 -2.84 -3.43 14.81
CA LYS A 15 -3.52 -3.97 13.64
C LYS A 15 -4.68 -3.06 13.23
N GLY A 16 -4.71 -2.63 11.97
CA GLY A 16 -5.84 -1.95 11.35
C GLY A 16 -6.51 -2.84 10.32
N LEU A 17 -6.48 -2.40 9.06
CA LEU A 17 -7.15 -3.08 7.94
C LEU A 17 -6.20 -3.95 7.13
N TYR A 18 -6.75 -4.98 6.50
CA TYR A 18 -6.14 -5.67 5.38
C TYR A 18 -6.98 -5.39 4.13
N VAL A 19 -6.36 -4.81 3.11
CA VAL A 19 -7.01 -4.43 1.86
C VAL A 19 -6.46 -5.32 0.76
N TYR A 20 -7.35 -6.01 0.08
CA TYR A 20 -7.03 -6.83 -1.08
C TYR A 20 -7.67 -6.21 -2.32
N VAL A 21 -6.85 -5.96 -3.34
CA VAL A 21 -7.31 -5.58 -4.67
C VAL A 21 -7.41 -6.86 -5.50
N GLY A 22 -8.58 -7.13 -6.05
CA GLY A 22 -8.80 -8.26 -6.94
C GLY A 22 -8.40 -7.97 -8.39
N PRO A 23 -8.31 -8.99 -9.25
CA PRO A 23 -7.86 -8.84 -10.64
C PRO A 23 -8.70 -7.88 -11.49
N SER A 24 -9.98 -7.67 -11.15
CA SER A 24 -10.87 -6.73 -11.86
C SER A 24 -10.89 -5.34 -11.22
N GLY A 25 -9.96 -5.04 -10.30
CA GLY A 25 -9.97 -3.81 -9.50
C GLY A 25 -10.98 -3.80 -8.36
N GLN A 26 -11.58 -4.93 -7.98
CA GLN A 26 -12.47 -4.95 -6.82
C GLN A 26 -11.70 -4.82 -5.51
N ILE A 27 -12.07 -3.87 -4.66
CA ILE A 27 -11.40 -3.63 -3.37
C ILE A 27 -12.18 -4.33 -2.25
N LYS A 28 -11.50 -5.23 -1.53
CA LYS A 28 -12.02 -5.92 -0.34
C LYS A 28 -11.23 -5.49 0.88
N MET A 29 -11.91 -4.94 1.89
CA MET A 29 -11.31 -4.52 3.15
C MET A 29 -11.73 -5.44 4.28
N TYR A 30 -10.77 -5.88 5.09
CA TYR A 30 -10.98 -6.80 6.20
C TYR A 30 -10.42 -6.20 7.49
N GLY A 31 -11.12 -6.39 8.61
CA GLY A 31 -10.75 -5.81 9.91
C GLY A 31 -11.47 -4.47 10.17
N HIS A 32 -10.89 -3.67 11.06
CA HIS A 32 -11.48 -2.41 11.50
C HIS A 32 -10.37 -1.39 11.82
N LEU A 33 -10.62 -0.11 11.54
CA LEU A 33 -9.79 1.00 12.03
C LEU A 33 -10.42 1.54 13.31
N PRO A 34 -9.72 1.49 14.46
CA PRO A 34 -10.25 2.01 15.72
C PRO A 34 -10.55 3.51 15.59
N ALA A 35 -11.70 3.96 16.09
CA ALA A 35 -12.05 5.39 16.11
C ALA A 35 -11.09 6.22 16.98
N HIS A 36 -10.61 5.64 18.09
CA HIS A 36 -9.65 6.26 19.01
C HIS A 36 -8.43 5.34 19.20
N PRO A 37 -7.53 5.31 18.20
CA PRO A 37 -6.39 4.42 18.23
C PRO A 37 -5.37 4.85 19.30
N LYS A 38 -5.00 3.94 20.20
CA LYS A 38 -3.91 4.19 21.19
C LYS A 38 -2.51 4.20 20.56
N LYS A 39 -2.39 3.62 19.36
CA LYS A 39 -1.16 3.47 18.57
C LYS A 39 -1.51 3.55 17.09
N SER A 40 -0.58 3.97 16.25
CA SER A 40 -0.84 4.09 14.81
C SER A 40 -1.35 2.77 14.21
N PRO A 41 -2.57 2.73 13.66
CA PRO A 41 -3.07 1.53 13.02
C PRO A 41 -2.39 1.34 11.67
N GLU A 42 -1.97 0.11 11.41
CA GLU A 42 -1.39 -0.31 10.14
C GLU A 42 -2.44 -0.93 9.23
N ILE A 43 -2.50 -0.42 8.01
CA ILE A 43 -3.32 -0.90 6.92
C ILE A 43 -2.39 -1.56 5.90
N LEU A 44 -2.69 -2.81 5.56
CA LEU A 44 -1.87 -3.58 4.65
C LEU A 44 -2.60 -3.76 3.33
N VAL A 45 -2.04 -3.23 2.25
CA VAL A 45 -2.59 -3.35 0.90
C VAL A 45 -1.84 -4.43 0.13
N LYS A 46 -2.60 -5.35 -0.45
CA LYS A 46 -2.10 -6.39 -1.34
C LYS A 46 -2.79 -6.30 -2.69
N PHE A 47 -1.98 -6.15 -3.74
CA PHE A 47 -2.42 -6.20 -5.13
C PHE A 47 -2.50 -7.65 -5.64
N PRO A 48 -3.26 -7.93 -6.71
CA PRO A 48 -3.24 -9.25 -7.31
C PRO A 48 -1.85 -9.53 -7.89
N ASN A 49 -1.40 -10.79 -7.85
CA ASN A 49 -0.10 -11.23 -8.38
C ASN A 49 -0.04 -11.25 -9.93
N ALA A 50 -0.74 -10.33 -10.59
CA ALA A 50 -0.82 -10.24 -12.04
C ALA A 50 -0.21 -8.91 -12.50
N TYR A 51 0.41 -8.92 -13.69
CA TYR A 51 0.99 -7.74 -14.34
C TYR A 51 -0.11 -6.76 -14.78
N ILE A 52 -0.76 -6.09 -13.82
CA ILE A 52 -1.77 -5.06 -14.08
C ILE A 52 -1.13 -3.73 -14.51
N GLY A 53 0.21 -3.61 -14.42
CA GLY A 53 0.96 -2.43 -14.84
C GLY A 53 0.99 -1.35 -13.76
N GLU A 54 2.08 -0.58 -13.72
CA GLU A 54 2.36 0.37 -12.65
C GLU A 54 1.27 1.45 -12.47
N PHE A 55 0.64 1.88 -13.57
CA PHE A 55 -0.39 2.91 -13.54
C PHE A 55 -1.72 2.41 -12.97
N GLN A 56 -2.03 1.12 -13.18
CA GLN A 56 -3.24 0.55 -12.61
C GLN A 56 -3.11 0.40 -11.09
N GLU A 57 -1.93 0.01 -10.59
CA GLU A 57 -1.68 -0.03 -9.14
C GLU A 57 -1.83 1.35 -8.48
N ALA A 58 -1.31 2.40 -9.13
CA ALA A 58 -1.47 3.76 -8.64
C ALA A 58 -2.95 4.22 -8.61
N ALA A 59 -3.72 3.86 -9.64
CA ALA A 59 -5.15 4.17 -9.69
C ALA A 59 -5.95 3.40 -8.61
N GLU A 60 -5.63 2.12 -8.38
CA GLU A 60 -6.26 1.33 -7.33
C GLU A 60 -5.86 1.82 -5.93
N LEU A 61 -4.60 2.23 -5.73
CA LEU A 61 -4.17 2.91 -4.52
C LEU A 61 -4.95 4.20 -4.27
N HIS A 62 -5.16 5.02 -5.31
CA HIS A 62 -5.98 6.24 -5.20
C HIS A 62 -7.39 5.93 -4.68
N LYS A 63 -8.06 4.92 -5.27
CA LYS A 63 -9.39 4.49 -4.81
C LYS A 63 -9.39 4.05 -3.35
N ILE A 64 -8.34 3.32 -2.91
CA ILE A 64 -8.19 2.95 -1.50
C ILE A 64 -8.09 4.19 -0.62
N LEU A 65 -7.27 5.18 -0.98
CA LEU A 65 -7.12 6.41 -0.21
C LEU A 65 -8.43 7.21 -0.11
N VAL A 66 -9.19 7.31 -1.21
CA VAL A 66 -10.54 7.91 -1.20
C VAL A 66 -11.44 7.18 -0.21
N LEU A 67 -11.47 5.85 -0.25
CA LEU A 67 -12.28 5.04 0.66
C LEU A 67 -11.85 5.23 2.13
N LEU A 68 -10.53 5.32 2.40
CA LEU A 68 -10.02 5.59 3.75
C LEU A 68 -10.47 6.95 4.28
N LYS A 69 -10.45 7.99 3.43
CA LYS A 69 -10.93 9.31 3.82
C LYS A 69 -12.44 9.35 4.03
N GLN A 70 -13.21 8.76 3.12
CA GLN A 70 -14.68 8.82 3.17
C GLN A 70 -15.28 7.94 4.28
N ARG A 71 -14.77 6.71 4.46
CA ARG A 71 -15.37 5.73 5.39
C ARG A 71 -14.78 5.76 6.78
N TYR A 72 -13.52 6.19 6.90
CA TYR A 72 -12.77 6.14 8.16
C TYR A 72 -12.23 7.51 8.58
N HIS A 73 -12.60 8.58 7.86
CA HIS A 73 -12.22 9.96 8.16
C HIS A 73 -10.71 10.18 8.31
N VAL A 74 -9.90 9.37 7.62
CA VAL A 74 -8.45 9.51 7.62
C VAL A 74 -8.07 10.84 6.95
N THR A 75 -7.32 11.68 7.65
CA THR A 75 -6.92 13.01 7.19
C THR A 75 -5.47 13.07 6.72
N SER A 76 -4.58 12.28 7.32
CA SER A 76 -3.18 12.11 6.92
C SER A 76 -2.73 10.66 7.00
N PHE A 77 -1.66 10.33 6.28
CA PHE A 77 -1.06 9.00 6.34
C PHE A 77 0.45 9.02 6.05
N ASN A 78 1.14 8.01 6.57
CA ASN A 78 2.46 7.61 6.12
C ASN A 78 2.34 6.30 5.34
N ALA A 79 3.27 6.03 4.42
CA ALA A 79 3.27 4.75 3.72
C ALA A 79 4.67 4.19 3.49
N ILE A 80 4.74 2.86 3.43
CA ILE A 80 5.92 2.09 3.06
C ILE A 80 5.55 1.28 1.82
N GLY A 81 6.24 1.49 0.71
CA GLY A 81 6.07 0.72 -0.52
C GLY A 81 7.30 -0.13 -0.78
N HIS A 82 7.10 -1.39 -1.17
CA HIS A 82 8.17 -2.29 -1.60
C HIS A 82 8.02 -2.64 -3.08
N SER A 83 9.12 -2.58 -3.84
CA SER A 83 9.14 -2.85 -5.28
C SER A 83 8.08 -2.01 -6.00
N MET A 84 7.17 -2.62 -6.76
CA MET A 84 6.11 -1.91 -7.48
C MET A 84 5.21 -1.06 -6.56
N GLY A 85 5.03 -1.47 -5.29
CA GLY A 85 4.30 -0.65 -4.31
C GLY A 85 4.98 0.70 -4.03
N ALA A 86 6.30 0.78 -4.16
CA ALA A 86 7.03 2.05 -4.06
C ALA A 86 6.77 2.94 -5.28
N TYR A 87 6.70 2.35 -6.47
CA TYR A 87 6.37 3.06 -7.70
C TYR A 87 4.93 3.60 -7.66
N ALA A 88 3.97 2.78 -7.22
CA ALA A 88 2.57 3.17 -7.09
C ALA A 88 2.37 4.34 -6.12
N LEU A 89 3.09 4.36 -4.99
CA LEU A 89 3.06 5.47 -4.02
C LEU A 89 3.55 6.79 -4.63
N VAL A 90 4.66 6.77 -5.36
CA VAL A 90 5.22 7.96 -6.02
C VAL A 90 4.25 8.46 -7.09
N THR A 91 3.84 7.58 -8.00
CA THR A 91 2.93 7.92 -9.10
C THR A 91 1.61 8.51 -8.59
N GLN A 92 1.02 7.91 -7.56
CA GLN A 92 -0.21 8.43 -6.97
C GLN A 92 0.02 9.79 -6.31
N SER A 93 1.14 9.96 -5.59
CA SER A 93 1.47 11.22 -4.92
C SER A 93 1.71 12.36 -5.90
N GLU A 94 2.40 12.09 -7.01
CA GLU A 94 2.64 13.08 -8.07
C GLU A 94 1.35 13.51 -8.77
N ARG A 95 0.47 12.56 -9.09
CA ARG A 95 -0.78 12.83 -9.81
C ARG A 95 -1.83 13.49 -8.94
N ASP A 96 -2.02 12.99 -7.72
CA ASP A 96 -3.19 13.29 -6.90
C ASP A 96 -2.86 13.70 -5.45
N GLY A 97 -1.59 13.84 -5.06
CA GLY A 97 -1.19 14.13 -3.67
C GLY A 97 -1.75 15.44 -3.09
N ASN A 98 -2.19 16.36 -3.96
CA ASN A 98 -2.87 17.61 -3.59
C ASN A 98 -4.39 17.54 -3.65
N SER A 99 -4.97 16.41 -4.06
CA SER A 99 -6.42 16.23 -4.13
C SER A 99 -7.03 16.28 -2.73
N ARG A 100 -8.10 17.06 -2.57
CA ARG A 100 -8.89 17.10 -1.33
C ARG A 100 -9.72 15.83 -1.11
N GLN A 101 -9.79 14.93 -2.09
CA GLN A 101 -10.56 13.68 -2.00
C GLN A 101 -9.83 12.56 -1.25
N ILE A 102 -8.51 12.70 -1.05
CA ILE A 102 -7.66 11.72 -0.35
C ILE A 102 -7.08 12.32 0.94
N PRO A 103 -6.56 11.50 1.86
CA PRO A 103 -5.79 11.99 3.00
C PRO A 103 -4.45 12.55 2.53
N ARG A 104 -3.88 13.50 3.28
CA ARG A 104 -2.58 14.09 2.97
C ARG A 104 -1.46 13.10 3.27
N VAL A 105 -0.58 12.89 2.30
CA VAL A 105 0.66 12.17 2.55
C VAL A 105 1.56 12.99 3.49
N ASN A 106 2.11 12.33 4.51
CA ASN A 106 3.05 12.92 5.46
C ASN A 106 4.48 12.43 5.17
N LYS A 107 4.68 11.11 5.18
CA LYS A 107 5.98 10.48 4.87
C LYS A 107 5.82 9.25 3.99
N LEU A 108 6.73 9.09 3.04
CA LEU A 108 6.87 7.89 2.21
C LEU A 108 8.21 7.23 2.47
N VAL A 109 8.21 5.91 2.65
CA VAL A 109 9.41 5.07 2.69
C VAL A 109 9.34 4.11 1.51
N LEU A 110 10.35 4.17 0.66
CA LEU A 110 10.33 3.52 -0.64
C LEU A 110 11.48 2.51 -0.70
N ILE A 111 11.15 1.23 -0.81
CA ILE A 111 12.13 0.14 -0.75
C ILE A 111 12.19 -0.55 -2.10
N ALA A 112 13.34 -0.45 -2.78
CA ALA A 112 13.62 -1.11 -4.05
C ALA A 112 12.61 -0.79 -5.17
N GLY A 113 12.16 0.46 -5.29
CA GLY A 113 11.27 0.90 -6.37
C GLY A 113 11.96 0.90 -7.74
N PRO A 114 11.39 0.26 -8.78
CA PRO A 114 11.98 0.21 -10.12
C PRO A 114 11.63 1.48 -10.93
N TYR A 115 12.14 2.65 -10.53
CA TYR A 115 11.76 3.93 -11.14
C TYR A 115 12.26 4.11 -12.57
N ASP A 116 13.43 3.53 -12.89
CA ASP A 116 14.03 3.53 -14.23
C ASP A 116 13.65 2.26 -15.01
N GLY A 117 12.49 1.69 -14.67
CA GLY A 117 12.03 0.40 -15.20
C GLY A 117 12.71 -0.80 -14.55
N ILE A 118 12.26 -1.98 -14.97
CA ILE A 118 12.85 -3.26 -14.62
C ILE A 118 13.81 -3.64 -15.74
N LEU A 119 15.04 -4.03 -15.43
CA LEU A 119 16.02 -4.46 -16.42
C LEU A 119 15.46 -5.65 -17.20
N ASP A 120 15.06 -5.43 -18.46
CA ASP A 120 14.64 -6.53 -19.31
C ASP A 120 15.87 -7.34 -19.78
N ARG A 121 16.22 -8.35 -18.99
CA ARG A 121 17.26 -9.33 -19.35
C ARG A 121 16.70 -10.53 -20.13
N GLY A 122 15.52 -10.40 -20.76
CA GLY A 122 14.83 -11.50 -21.44
C GLY A 122 14.29 -12.57 -20.47
N LYS A 123 14.16 -12.22 -19.18
CA LYS A 123 13.61 -13.08 -18.12
C LYS A 123 12.85 -12.25 -17.11
N TRP A 124 11.89 -12.89 -16.45
CA TRP A 124 11.17 -12.26 -15.34
C TRP A 124 12.10 -12.05 -14.15
N ASP A 125 12.38 -10.79 -13.82
CA ASP A 125 13.15 -10.42 -12.61
C ASP A 125 12.31 -10.54 -11.32
N GLN A 126 11.04 -10.93 -11.44
CA GLN A 126 10.14 -11.18 -10.32
C GLN A 126 9.90 -12.67 -10.06
N PRO A 127 9.90 -13.11 -8.79
CA PRO A 127 9.55 -14.47 -8.43
C PRO A 127 8.07 -14.71 -8.73
N THR A 128 7.79 -15.64 -9.65
CA THR A 128 6.42 -16.01 -10.06
C THR A 128 5.77 -17.02 -9.11
N SER A 129 6.56 -17.68 -8.25
CA SER A 129 6.10 -18.69 -7.31
C SER A 129 6.82 -18.60 -5.95
N GLY A 130 6.35 -19.36 -4.96
CA GLY A 130 6.96 -19.45 -3.64
C GLY A 130 6.57 -18.36 -2.65
N LYS A 131 7.32 -18.26 -1.54
CA LYS A 131 7.04 -17.31 -0.45
C LYS A 131 7.32 -15.85 -0.85
N LEU A 132 8.30 -15.64 -1.73
CA LEU A 132 8.73 -14.31 -2.17
C LEU A 132 7.73 -13.66 -3.12
N SER A 133 7.08 -14.42 -4.00
CA SER A 133 6.04 -13.89 -4.91
C SER A 133 4.84 -13.29 -4.15
N ARG A 134 4.62 -13.70 -2.89
CA ARG A 134 3.57 -13.14 -2.01
C ARG A 134 3.98 -11.86 -1.30
N LEU A 135 5.24 -11.47 -1.41
CA LEU A 135 5.80 -10.25 -0.85
C LEU A 135 6.02 -9.15 -1.90
N TRP A 136 5.84 -9.50 -3.17
CA TRP A 136 5.83 -8.56 -4.27
C TRP A 136 4.54 -7.73 -4.25
N MET A 137 4.64 -6.43 -4.60
CA MET A 137 3.53 -5.48 -4.70
C MET A 137 2.73 -5.32 -3.38
N ILE A 138 3.44 -4.93 -2.31
CA ILE A 138 2.82 -4.62 -1.02
C ILE A 138 3.03 -3.14 -0.69
N ILE A 139 1.96 -2.53 -0.18
CA ILE A 139 2.01 -1.22 0.47
C ILE A 139 1.53 -1.38 1.91
N GLN A 140 2.25 -0.79 2.85
CA GLN A 140 1.83 -0.64 4.24
C GLN A 140 1.53 0.84 4.49
N ILE A 141 0.28 1.15 4.84
CA ILE A 141 -0.16 2.50 5.20
C ILE A 141 -0.25 2.56 6.72
N LYS A 142 0.30 3.62 7.30
CA LYS A 142 0.26 3.91 8.73
C LYS A 142 -0.52 5.20 8.93
N ILE A 143 -1.59 5.14 9.73
CA ILE A 143 -2.38 6.32 10.09
C ILE A 143 -1.83 6.94 11.37
N ASP A 144 -1.70 8.26 11.39
CA ASP A 144 -1.28 8.98 12.59
C ASP A 144 -2.42 8.97 13.64
N CYS A 145 -2.06 8.94 14.92
CA CYS A 145 -3.02 8.97 16.04
C CYS A 145 -3.11 10.36 16.65
#